data_AF-A0A1F1L1E0-F1
#
_entry.id   AF-A0A1F1L1E0-F1
#
_cell.length_a   1.000
_cell.length_b   1.000
_cell.length_c   1.000
_cell.angle_alpha   90.00
_cell.angle_beta   90.00
_cell.angle_gamma   90.00
#
_symmetry.space_group_name_H-M   'P 1'
#
loop_
_entity.id
_entity.type
_entity.pdbx_description
1 polymer ?
#
loop_
_entity_poly.entity_id
_entity_poly.type
_entity_poly.pdbx_seq_one_letter_code
_entity_poly.pdbx_strand_id
1 'polypeptide(L)' 'MLKRKRTDLCLTEKKLAEILGINRSYVNKLLNHPERCNPTLNLIIHLAKALDVTPFFVLRFFLNSRKKNQE' A
#
# COMPACT_ATOMS: atom_id res chain seq x y z
N MET A 1 3.96 3.43 7.35
CA MET A 1 5.03 2.47 6.98
C MET A 1 5.19 2.34 5.47
N LEU A 2 4.16 1.92 4.71
CA LEU A 2 4.25 1.87 3.23
C LEU A 2 4.55 3.23 2.59
N LYS A 3 3.98 4.32 3.14
CA LYS A 3 4.28 5.69 2.69
C LYS A 3 5.77 6.04 2.77
N ARG A 4 6.47 5.57 3.82
CA ARG A 4 7.91 5.79 4.00
C ARG A 4 8.72 4.99 2.98
N LYS A 5 8.41 3.69 2.83
CA LYS A 5 9.05 2.85 1.80
C LYS A 5 8.92 3.44 0.38
N ARG A 6 7.76 4.00 0.05
CA ARG A 6 7.57 4.73 -1.21
C ARG A 6 8.51 5.93 -1.34
N THR A 7 8.64 6.75 -0.29
CA THR A 7 9.51 7.95 -0.32
C THR A 7 10.99 7.58 -0.33
N ASP A 8 11.39 6.50 0.33
CA ASP A 8 12.77 5.99 0.33
C ASP A 8 13.21 5.56 -1.08
N LEU A 9 12.25 5.13 -1.91
CA LEU A 9 12.44 4.81 -3.33
C LEU A 9 12.23 6.01 -4.28
N CYS A 10 12.04 7.23 -3.75
CA CYS A 10 11.75 8.44 -4.53
C CYS A 10 10.54 8.32 -5.50
N LEU A 11 9.62 7.39 -5.23
CA LEU A 11 8.45 7.17 -6.08
C LEU A 11 7.34 8.16 -5.75
N THR A 12 6.78 8.88 -6.72
CA THR A 12 5.57 9.69 -6.47
C THR A 12 4.32 8.82 -6.36
N GLU A 13 3.24 9.32 -5.76
CA GLU A 13 1.95 8.59 -5.75
C GLU A 13 1.43 8.32 -7.17
N LYS A 14 1.66 9.26 -8.09
CA LYS A 14 1.31 9.12 -9.52
C LYS A 14 2.12 7.99 -10.15
N LYS A 15 3.43 7.94 -9.91
CA LYS A 15 4.28 6.90 -10.48
C LYS A 15 3.94 5.51 -9.94
N LEU A 16 3.64 5.43 -8.65
CA LEU A 16 3.18 4.19 -8.04
C LEU A 16 1.82 3.74 -8.61
N ALA A 17 0.90 4.67 -8.86
CA ALA A 17 -0.37 4.38 -9.54
C ALA A 17 -0.17 3.83 -10.95
N GLU A 18 0.73 4.42 -11.73
CA GLU A 18 1.10 3.93 -13.07
C GLU A 18 1.66 2.50 -13.02
N ILE A 19 2.58 2.22 -12.09
CA ILE A 19 3.18 0.88 -11.93
C ILE A 19 2.12 -0.16 -11.55
N LEU A 20 1.18 0.21 -10.69
CA LEU A 20 0.15 -0.69 -10.17
C LEU A 20 -1.08 -0.79 -11.08
N GLY A 21 -1.18 0.05 -12.12
CA GLY A 21 -2.35 0.10 -13.00
C GLY A 21 -3.63 0.53 -12.28
N ILE A 22 -3.52 1.38 -11.25
CA ILE A 22 -4.68 1.84 -10.45
C ILE A 22 -4.73 3.36 -10.36
N ASN A 23 -5.87 3.90 -9.92
CA ASN A 23 -6.03 5.34 -9.75
C ASN A 23 -5.14 5.88 -8.62
N ARG A 24 -4.51 7.05 -8.83
CA ARG A 24 -3.74 7.79 -7.81
C ARG A 24 -4.52 8.00 -6.52
N SER A 25 -5.80 8.33 -6.59
CA SER A 25 -6.67 8.48 -5.42
C SER A 25 -6.75 7.19 -4.60
N TYR A 26 -6.77 6.04 -5.27
CA TYR A 26 -6.74 4.76 -4.59
C TYR A 26 -5.37 4.47 -3.95
N VAL A 27 -4.27 4.81 -4.62
CA VAL A 27 -2.93 4.77 -4.00
C VAL A 27 -2.86 5.64 -2.75
N ASN A 28 -3.37 6.86 -2.80
CA ASN A 28 -3.39 7.75 -1.64
C ASN A 28 -4.19 7.14 -0.48
N LYS A 29 -5.35 6.52 -0.76
CA LYS A 29 -6.13 5.76 0.23
C LYS A 29 -5.35 4.57 0.79
N LEU A 30 -4.68 3.76 -0.03
CA LEU A 30 -3.87 2.62 0.43
C LEU A 30 -2.76 3.05 1.39
N LEU A 31 -2.17 4.24 1.18
CA LEU A 31 -1.03 4.71 1.96
C LEU A 31 -1.44 5.47 3.24
N ASN A 32 -2.53 6.24 3.21
CA ASN A 32 -2.96 7.10 4.32
C ASN A 32 -4.16 6.54 5.10
N HIS A 33 -5.00 5.73 4.45
CA HIS A 33 -6.22 5.14 5.02
C HIS A 33 -6.31 3.62 4.77
N PRO A 34 -5.27 2.83 5.12
CA PRO A 34 -5.24 1.39 4.87
C PRO A 34 -6.38 0.62 5.54
N GLU A 35 -6.92 1.13 6.65
CA GLU A 35 -8.07 0.59 7.38
C GLU A 35 -9.36 0.63 6.55
N ARG A 36 -9.48 1.56 5.61
CA ARG A 36 -10.62 1.71 4.69
C ARG A 36 -10.43 0.94 3.39
N CYS A 37 -9.34 0.16 3.29
CA CYS A 37 -8.96 -0.56 2.09
C CYS A 37 -9.07 -2.07 2.29
N ASN A 38 -9.59 -2.75 1.27
CA ASN A 38 -9.55 -4.21 1.17
C ASN A 38 -8.86 -4.62 -0.15
N PRO A 39 -7.53 -4.42 -0.26
CA PRO A 39 -6.80 -4.75 -1.48
C PRO A 39 -6.84 -6.26 -1.72
N THR A 40 -6.95 -6.65 -2.99
CA THR A 40 -6.86 -8.07 -3.38
C THR A 40 -5.45 -8.59 -3.15
N LEU A 41 -5.30 -9.92 -3.08
CA LEU A 41 -3.98 -10.56 -2.95
C LEU A 41 -3.05 -10.16 -4.10
N ASN A 42 -3.56 -10.08 -5.33
CA ASN A 42 -2.80 -9.62 -6.49
C ASN A 42 -2.26 -8.19 -6.31
N LEU A 43 -3.09 -7.28 -5.79
CA LEU A 43 -2.65 -5.92 -5.52
C LEU A 43 -1.60 -5.87 -4.41
N ILE A 44 -1.72 -6.70 -3.36
CA ILE A 44 -0.71 -6.83 -2.31
C ILE A 44 0.64 -7.29 -2.91
N ILE A 45 0.63 -8.31 -3.78
CA ILE A 45 1.83 -8.81 -4.44
C ILE A 45 2.46 -7.74 -5.33
N HIS A 46 1.66 -7.03 -6.13
CA HIS A 46 2.16 -5.96 -7.00
C HIS A 46 2.71 -4.78 -6.20
N LEU A 47 2.04 -4.38 -5.13
CA LEU A 47 2.48 -3.33 -4.23
C LEU A 47 3.79 -3.70 -3.53
N ALA A 48 3.94 -4.97 -3.14
CA ALA A 48 5.15 -5.50 -2.53
C ALA A 48 6.35 -5.41 -3.50
N LYS A 49 6.15 -5.85 -4.75
CA LYS A 49 7.16 -5.72 -5.81
C LYS A 49 7.53 -4.26 -6.09
N ALA A 50 6.53 -3.38 -6.22
CA ALA A 50 6.76 -1.97 -6.52
C ALA A 50 7.48 -1.20 -5.40
N LEU A 51 7.36 -1.67 -4.16
CA LEU A 51 7.97 -1.05 -2.98
C LEU A 51 9.20 -1.81 -2.46
N ASP A 52 9.68 -2.81 -3.19
CA ASP A 52 10.80 -3.68 -2.81
C ASP A 52 10.69 -4.21 -1.36
N VAL A 53 9.54 -4.80 -1.06
CA VAL A 53 9.25 -5.44 0.24
C VAL A 53 8.58 -6.79 0.04
N THR A 54 8.51 -7.59 1.10
CA THR A 54 7.81 -8.87 1.03
C THR A 54 6.29 -8.68 1.00
N PRO A 55 5.53 -9.55 0.31
CA PRO A 55 4.06 -9.53 0.37
C PRO A 55 3.51 -9.63 1.80
N PHE A 56 4.20 -10.39 2.67
CA PHE A 56 3.85 -10.49 4.08
C PHE A 56 3.94 -9.14 4.80
N PHE A 57 4.95 -8.30 4.52
CA PHE A 57 5.07 -6.97 5.10
C PHE A 57 3.86 -6.09 4.75
N VAL A 58 3.45 -6.13 3.48
CA VAL A 58 2.29 -5.38 2.97
C VAL A 58 0.99 -5.90 3.59
N LEU A 59 0.79 -7.22 3.63
CA LEU A 59 -0.39 -7.82 4.26
C LEU A 59 -0.47 -7.46 5.75
N ARG A 60 0.63 -7.61 6.49
CA ARG A 60 0.70 -7.27 7.92
C ARG A 60 0.37 -5.79 8.16
N PHE A 61 0.79 -4.90 7.26
CA PHE A 61 0.44 -3.47 7.34
C PHE A 61 -1.08 -3.25 7.29
N PHE A 62 -1.79 -3.87 6.35
CA PHE A 62 -3.25 -3.75 6.25
C PHE A 62 -4.01 -4.44 7.40
N LEU A 63 -3.50 -5.56 7.91
CA LEU A 63 -4.11 -6.24 9.06
C LEU A 63 -3.98 -5.41 10.34
N ASN A 64 -2.81 -4.82 10.58
CA ASN A 64 -2.56 -4.01 11.77
C ASN A 64 -3.39 -2.71 11.78
N SER A 65 -3.65 -2.11 10.62
CA SER A 65 -4.51 -0.92 10.54
C SER A 65 -5.97 -1.19 10.90
N ARG A 66 -6.45 -2.44 10.73
CA ARG A 66 -7.83 -2.80 11.09
C ARG A 66 -8.00 -3.01 12.60
N LYS A 67 -7.00 -3.61 13.25
CA LYS A 67 -7.02 -3.84 14.70
C LYS A 67 -7.10 -2.54 15.50
N LYS A 68 -6.43 -1.48 15.03
CA LYS A 68 -6.45 -0.15 15.66
C LYS A 68 -7.79 0.59 15.63
N ASN A 69 -8.73 0.16 14.80
CA ASN A 69 -10.06 0.79 14.73
C ASN A 69 -11.13 0.05 15.55
N GLN A 70 -10.75 -1.03 16.23
CA GLN A 70 -11.65 -1.83 17.07
C GLN A 70 -11.44 -1.57 18.57
N GLU A 71 -10.56 -0.62 18.90
CA GLU A 71 -10.33 -0.03 20.24
C GLU A 71 -10.91 1.40 20.26
#